data_AF-A0AA35W283-F1
#
_entry.id   AF-A0AA35W283-F1
#
_cell.length_a   1.000
_cell.length_b   1.000
_cell.length_c   1.000
_cell.angle_alpha   90.00
_cell.angle_beta   90.00
_cell.angle_gamma   90.00
#
_symmetry.space_group_name_H-M   'P 1'
#
loop_
_entity.id
_entity.type
_entity.pdbx_description
1 polymer ?
#
loop_
_entity_poly.entity_id
_entity_poly.type
_entity_poly.pdbx_seq_one_letter_code
_entity_poly.pdbx_strand_id
1 'polypeptide(L)'
;MKDYVEAIAAMWEQIGLETEIREMEFSAWREEYRGATTTCCVYPFRGYAEPPHPTVHFAYSPERFMRFYVSDTAWQNTYNALNSLNFEEQLGHWHAVTDELFYDVVSIPLHTLSVQVVIDPEVVAEYAYLGPYGGQFTDLEHIRGVRY
;
A
#
# COMPACT_ATOMS: atom_id res chain seq x y z
N MET A 1 -4.96 14.51 -0.50
CA MET A 1 -4.24 13.76 -1.55
C MET A 1 -3.73 14.68 -2.63
N LYS A 2 -4.57 15.61 -3.13
CA LYS A 2 -4.16 16.70 -4.03
C LYS A 2 -2.89 17.43 -3.54
N ASP A 3 -2.89 17.88 -2.29
CA ASP A 3 -1.73 18.60 -1.71
C ASP A 3 -0.42 17.78 -1.76
N TYR A 4 -0.49 16.46 -1.61
CA TYR A 4 0.68 15.58 -1.72
C TYR A 4 1.18 15.49 -3.16
N VAL A 5 0.26 15.36 -4.13
CA VAL A 5 0.62 15.31 -5.55
C VAL A 5 1.27 16.62 -5.98
N GLU A 6 0.72 17.76 -5.56
CA GLU A 6 1.28 19.09 -5.85
C GLU A 6 2.64 19.29 -5.19
N ALA A 7 2.82 18.85 -3.94
CA ALA A 7 4.11 18.93 -3.25
C ALA A 7 5.19 18.07 -3.94
N ILE A 8 4.86 16.84 -4.33
CA ILE A 8 5.79 15.93 -5.02
C ILE A 8 6.17 16.48 -6.40
N ALA A 9 5.18 16.98 -7.16
CA ALA A 9 5.42 17.62 -8.45
C ALA A 9 6.43 18.77 -8.31
N ALA A 10 6.23 19.66 -7.33
CA ALA A 10 7.15 20.75 -7.06
C ALA A 10 8.57 20.27 -6.65
N MET A 11 8.68 19.19 -5.88
CA MET A 11 9.99 18.61 -5.51
C MET A 11 10.71 18.01 -6.73
N TRP A 12 9.97 17.37 -7.63
CA TRP A 12 10.51 16.81 -8.87
C TRP A 12 10.96 17.89 -9.85
N GLU A 13 10.20 18.97 -10.00
CA GLU A 13 10.58 20.12 -10.81
C GLU A 13 11.88 20.77 -10.32
N GLN A 14 12.10 20.83 -9.00
CA GLN A 14 13.34 21.37 -8.42
C GLN A 14 14.60 20.56 -8.78
N ILE A 15 14.46 19.27 -9.07
CA ILE A 15 15.56 18.40 -9.53
C ILE A 15 15.60 18.24 -11.05
N GLY A 16 14.79 19.02 -11.79
CA GLY A 16 14.79 19.06 -13.25
C GLY A 16 13.92 17.99 -13.92
N LEU A 17 12.99 17.36 -13.21
CA LEU A 17 11.99 16.48 -13.81
C LEU A 17 10.75 17.29 -14.24
N GLU A 18 10.30 17.08 -15.47
CA GLU A 18 9.03 17.66 -15.95
C GLU A 18 7.85 16.85 -15.41
N THR A 19 6.85 17.53 -14.86
CA THR A 19 5.68 16.88 -14.25
C THR A 19 4.38 17.38 -14.87
N GLU A 20 3.41 16.46 -15.05
CA GLU A 20 2.05 16.78 -15.49
C GLU A 20 1.07 16.20 -14.47
N ILE A 21 0.31 17.07 -13.80
CA ILE A 21 -0.76 16.64 -12.89
C ILE A 21 -2.06 16.52 -13.70
N ARG A 22 -2.61 15.31 -13.74
CA ARG A 22 -3.91 15.04 -14.37
C ARG A 22 -4.97 14.78 -13.30
N GLU A 23 -6.01 15.59 -13.30
CA GLU A 23 -7.23 15.32 -12.54
C GLU A 23 -8.18 14.50 -13.43
N MET A 24 -8.63 13.34 -12.92
CA MET A 24 -9.50 12.44 -13.65
C MET A 24 -10.42 11.68 -12.70
N GLU A 25 -11.55 11.22 -13.24
CA GLU A 25 -12.46 10.33 -12.52
C GLU A 25 -11.77 9.02 -12.15
N PHE A 26 -12.08 8.49 -10.96
CA PHE A 26 -11.46 7.26 -10.45
C PHE A 26 -11.67 6.06 -11.39
N SER A 27 -12.81 5.99 -12.06
CA SER A 27 -13.10 4.94 -13.05
C SER A 27 -12.19 5.02 -14.27
N ALA A 28 -11.92 6.22 -14.79
CA ALA A 28 -10.99 6.44 -15.89
C ALA A 28 -9.55 6.10 -15.47
N TRP A 29 -9.14 6.54 -14.28
CA TRP A 29 -7.84 6.18 -13.71
C TRP A 29 -7.66 4.65 -13.59
N ARG A 30 -8.71 3.93 -13.15
CA ARG A 30 -8.67 2.47 -13.04
C ARG A 30 -8.43 1.77 -14.38
N GLU A 31 -8.99 2.29 -15.46
CA GLU A 31 -8.78 1.75 -16.80
C GLU A 31 -7.36 2.04 -17.30
N GLU A 32 -6.82 3.24 -17.08
CA GLU A 32 -5.41 3.56 -17.39
C GLU A 32 -4.43 2.70 -16.58
N TYR A 33 -4.71 2.50 -15.29
CA TYR A 33 -3.91 1.64 -14.42
C TYR A 33 -3.88 0.20 -14.92
N ARG A 34 -5.05 -0.36 -15.28
CA ARG A 34 -5.16 -1.70 -15.89
C ARG A 34 -4.47 -1.78 -17.24
N GLY A 35 -4.55 -0.71 -18.03
CA GLY A 35 -3.88 -0.55 -19.32
C GLY A 35 -2.37 -0.33 -19.23
N ALA A 36 -1.83 -0.16 -18.02
CA ALA A 36 -0.42 0.15 -17.77
C ALA A 36 0.06 1.44 -18.49
N THR A 37 -0.83 2.43 -18.61
CA THR A 37 -0.52 3.74 -19.22
C THR A 37 -0.17 4.81 -18.19
N THR A 38 -0.26 4.50 -16.90
CA THR A 38 0.12 5.40 -15.80
C THR A 38 1.60 5.26 -15.45
N THR A 39 2.34 6.37 -15.39
CA THR A 39 3.79 6.37 -15.09
C THR A 39 4.10 6.47 -13.59
N CYS A 40 3.28 7.19 -12.82
CA CYS A 40 3.38 7.26 -11.36
C CYS A 40 2.00 7.48 -10.74
N CYS A 41 1.77 6.95 -9.54
CA CYS A 41 0.56 7.24 -8.77
C CYS A 41 0.91 7.45 -7.30
N VAL A 42 0.33 8.50 -6.70
CA VAL A 42 0.27 8.64 -5.25
C VAL A 42 -0.98 7.90 -4.81
N TYR A 43 -0.82 6.77 -4.13
CA TYR A 43 -1.95 6.00 -3.62
C TYR A 43 -1.74 5.68 -2.14
N PRO A 44 -2.81 5.75 -1.32
CA PRO A 44 -2.73 5.24 0.04
C PRO A 44 -2.74 3.72 -0.04
N PHE A 45 -1.66 3.08 0.36
CA PHE A 45 -1.66 1.63 0.53
C PHE A 45 -2.26 1.27 1.89
N ARG A 46 -3.23 0.34 1.87
CA ARG A 46 -3.82 -0.23 3.08
C ARG A 46 -3.16 -1.59 3.29
N GLY A 47 -2.30 -1.68 4.29
CA GLY A 47 -1.58 -2.91 4.59
C GLY A 47 -0.82 -2.81 5.91
N TYR A 48 -0.21 -3.91 6.31
CA TYR A 48 0.66 -3.94 7.48
C TYR A 48 1.87 -3.02 7.26
N ALA A 49 2.28 -2.32 8.33
CA ALA A 49 3.49 -1.49 8.30
C ALA A 49 4.77 -2.32 8.11
N GLU A 50 4.69 -3.63 8.31
CA GLU A 50 5.72 -4.60 7.93
C GLU A 50 5.39 -5.17 6.54
N PRO A 51 6.14 -4.78 5.50
CA PRO A 51 6.08 -5.43 4.20
C PRO A 51 6.98 -6.66 4.31
N PRO A 52 6.41 -7.87 4.22
CA PRO A 52 6.80 -8.60 3.02
C PRO A 52 5.57 -9.18 2.32
N HIS A 53 4.68 -9.85 3.05
CA HIS A 53 3.76 -10.79 2.41
C HIS A 53 2.71 -10.16 1.48
N PRO A 54 2.01 -9.06 1.83
CA PRO A 54 0.98 -8.49 0.95
C PRO A 54 1.58 -7.81 -0.28
N THR A 55 2.67 -7.05 -0.12
CA THR A 55 3.34 -6.34 -1.22
C THR A 55 3.95 -7.33 -2.22
N VAL A 56 4.62 -8.38 -1.71
CA VAL A 56 5.08 -9.53 -2.47
C VAL A 56 3.89 -10.21 -3.17
N HIS A 57 2.84 -10.56 -2.44
CA HIS A 57 1.67 -11.21 -3.04
C HIS A 57 1.04 -10.37 -4.16
N PHE A 58 0.95 -9.05 -4.01
CA PHE A 58 0.42 -8.17 -5.05
C PHE A 58 1.37 -7.98 -6.24
N ALA A 59 2.69 -7.98 -6.00
CA ALA A 59 3.71 -7.93 -7.06
C ALA A 59 3.79 -9.26 -7.86
N TYR A 60 3.51 -10.39 -7.20
CA TYR A 60 3.73 -11.73 -7.74
C TYR A 60 2.45 -12.52 -8.04
N SER A 61 1.26 -11.95 -7.77
CA SER A 61 -0.01 -12.57 -8.17
C SER A 61 -0.10 -12.66 -9.70
N PRO A 62 -0.73 -13.71 -10.26
CA PRO A 62 -1.00 -13.82 -11.69
C PRO A 62 -1.78 -12.62 -12.25
N GLU A 63 -2.57 -11.97 -11.40
CA GLU A 63 -3.35 -10.77 -11.69
C GLU A 63 -2.48 -9.52 -11.82
N ARG A 64 -1.24 -9.57 -11.30
CA ARG A 64 -0.27 -8.46 -11.22
C ARG A 64 -0.95 -7.17 -10.80
N PHE A 65 -1.65 -7.24 -9.65
CA PHE A 65 -2.38 -6.10 -9.11
C PHE A 65 -1.48 -4.88 -8.99
N MET A 66 -0.20 -5.08 -8.65
CA MET A 66 0.85 -4.08 -8.82
C MET A 66 1.89 -4.57 -9.84
N ARG A 67 2.25 -3.71 -10.80
CA ARG A 67 3.21 -4.02 -11.87
C ARG A 67 4.49 -3.24 -11.65
N PHE A 68 5.39 -3.81 -10.88
CA PHE A 68 6.72 -3.27 -10.64
C PHE A 68 7.77 -4.11 -11.34
N TYR A 69 8.93 -3.51 -11.63
CA TYR A 69 10.11 -4.30 -11.99
C TYR A 69 10.51 -5.13 -10.79
N VAL A 70 10.84 -6.39 -11.03
CA VAL A 70 11.36 -7.31 -10.01
C VAL A 70 12.50 -8.09 -10.62
N SER A 71 13.63 -8.16 -9.92
CA SER A 71 14.78 -8.92 -10.40
C SER A 71 14.56 -10.43 -10.26
N ASP A 72 15.37 -11.22 -10.99
CA ASP A 72 15.42 -12.67 -10.81
C ASP A 72 15.84 -13.06 -9.37
N THR A 73 16.61 -12.19 -8.69
CA THR A 73 17.07 -12.41 -7.31
C THR A 73 15.92 -12.29 -6.31
N ALA A 74 15.09 -11.26 -6.39
CA ALA A 74 13.89 -11.15 -5.55
C ALA A 74 12.89 -12.28 -5.81
N TRP A 75 12.75 -12.73 -7.06
CA TRP A 75 11.95 -13.90 -7.39
C TRP A 75 12.46 -15.17 -6.71
N GLN A 76 13.77 -15.43 -6.81
CA GLN A 76 14.37 -16.62 -6.20
C GLN A 76 14.28 -16.58 -4.67
N ASN A 77 14.50 -15.41 -4.05
CA ASN A 77 14.36 -15.26 -2.59
C ASN A 77 12.91 -15.45 -2.15
N THR A 78 11.93 -14.93 -2.90
CA THR A 78 10.50 -15.17 -2.62
C THR A 78 10.18 -16.66 -2.69
N TYR A 79 10.65 -17.35 -3.73
CA TYR A 79 10.48 -18.80 -3.86
C TYR A 79 11.11 -19.55 -2.68
N ASN A 80 12.34 -19.21 -2.30
CA ASN A 80 13.04 -19.86 -1.19
C ASN A 80 12.34 -19.60 0.15
N ALA A 81 11.86 -18.37 0.39
CA ALA A 81 11.12 -18.02 1.60
C ALA A 81 9.82 -18.83 1.74
N LEU A 82 9.09 -19.01 0.64
CA LEU A 82 7.83 -19.77 0.62
C LEU A 82 8.02 -21.28 0.77
N ASN A 83 9.20 -21.81 0.43
CA ASN A 83 9.49 -23.24 0.46
C ASN A 83 10.40 -23.66 1.64
N SER A 84 10.96 -22.72 2.41
CA SER A 84 11.74 -23.05 3.60
C SER A 84 10.85 -23.40 4.80
N LEU A 85 11.25 -24.45 5.52
CA LEU A 85 10.66 -24.84 6.81
C LEU A 85 11.46 -24.31 8.01
N ASN A 86 12.62 -23.69 7.76
CA ASN A 86 13.44 -23.06 8.77
C ASN A 86 13.07 -21.57 8.86
N PHE A 87 12.65 -21.13 10.05
CA PHE A 87 12.18 -19.77 10.27
C PHE A 87 13.27 -18.71 10.02
N GLU A 88 14.51 -18.96 10.45
CA GLU A 88 15.61 -17.99 10.26
C GLU A 88 15.99 -17.84 8.78
N GLU A 89 16.01 -18.95 8.04
CA GLU A 89 16.25 -18.93 6.59
C GLU A 89 15.12 -18.22 5.86
N GLN A 90 13.87 -18.56 6.20
CA GLN A 90 12.68 -17.89 5.65
C GLN A 90 12.73 -16.38 5.89
N LEU A 91 13.06 -15.96 7.12
CA LEU A 91 13.16 -14.54 7.47
C LEU A 91 14.28 -13.84 6.71
N GLY A 92 15.45 -14.48 6.57
CA GLY A 92 16.57 -13.93 5.80
C GLY A 92 16.21 -13.68 4.34
N HIS A 93 15.48 -14.61 3.70
CA HIS A 93 14.98 -14.41 2.34
C HIS A 93 13.96 -13.27 2.25
N TRP A 94 13.04 -13.15 3.22
CA TRP A 94 12.08 -12.04 3.24
C TRP A 94 12.74 -10.67 3.43
N HIS A 95 13.76 -10.57 4.27
CA HIS A 95 14.55 -9.34 4.40
C HIS A 95 15.22 -8.98 3.08
N ALA A 96 15.85 -9.94 2.40
CA ALA A 96 16.50 -9.67 1.11
C ALA A 96 15.51 -9.16 0.04
N VAL A 97 14.30 -9.72 -0.04
CA VAL A 97 13.25 -9.22 -0.94
C VAL A 97 12.82 -7.80 -0.55
N THR A 98 12.66 -7.54 0.74
CA THR A 98 12.21 -6.24 1.24
C THR A 98 13.26 -5.15 1.00
N ASP A 99 14.54 -5.46 1.23
CA ASP A 99 15.66 -4.57 0.94
C ASP A 99 15.70 -4.22 -0.54
N GLU A 100 15.57 -5.20 -1.44
CA GLU A 100 15.52 -4.94 -2.89
C GLU A 100 14.34 -4.02 -3.25
N LEU A 101 13.13 -4.32 -2.77
CA LEU A 101 11.94 -3.50 -3.05
C LEU A 101 12.06 -2.07 -2.48
N PHE A 102 12.77 -1.89 -1.37
CA PHE A 102 12.99 -0.60 -0.74
C PHE A 102 14.09 0.22 -1.44
N TYR A 103 15.23 -0.40 -1.73
CA TYR A 103 16.39 0.29 -2.32
C TYR A 103 16.31 0.45 -3.84
N ASP A 104 15.68 -0.48 -4.56
CA ASP A 104 15.51 -0.40 -6.02
C ASP A 104 14.27 0.40 -6.45
N VAL A 105 13.77 1.26 -5.55
CA VAL A 105 12.85 2.39 -5.82
C VAL A 105 11.51 1.96 -6.44
N VAL A 106 11.00 0.80 -6.05
CA VAL A 106 9.67 0.34 -6.50
C VAL A 106 8.55 1.21 -5.91
N SER A 107 8.76 1.75 -4.70
CA SER A 107 7.86 2.68 -4.05
C SER A 107 8.62 3.63 -3.13
N ILE A 108 8.13 4.86 -2.99
CA ILE A 108 8.68 5.86 -2.06
C ILE A 108 7.68 6.04 -0.91
N PRO A 109 7.97 5.58 0.32
CA PRO A 109 7.08 5.82 1.44
C PRO A 109 7.07 7.30 1.78
N LEU A 110 5.89 7.92 1.79
CA LEU A 110 5.73 9.35 2.07
C LEU A 110 5.45 9.62 3.55
N HIS A 111 4.43 8.95 4.11
CA HIS A 111 4.03 9.06 5.52
C HIS A 111 3.06 7.93 5.89
N THR A 112 3.00 7.60 7.18
CA THR A 112 1.95 6.76 7.73
C THR A 112 0.67 7.59 7.90
N LEU A 113 -0.45 7.09 7.39
CA LEU A 113 -1.77 7.69 7.60
C LEU A 113 -2.42 7.11 8.85
N SER A 114 -2.83 7.97 9.78
CA SER A 114 -3.69 7.56 10.88
C SER A 114 -5.12 7.37 10.39
N VAL A 115 -5.74 6.29 10.84
CA VAL A 115 -7.19 6.09 10.69
C VAL A 115 -7.89 6.98 11.70
N GLN A 116 -8.88 7.73 11.24
CA GLN A 116 -9.72 8.56 12.09
C GLN A 116 -11.15 8.03 12.03
N VAL A 117 -11.77 7.93 13.20
CA VAL A 117 -13.17 7.54 13.33
C VAL A 117 -13.91 8.68 13.99
N VAL A 118 -14.96 9.15 13.32
CA VAL A 118 -15.86 10.18 13.81
C VAL A 118 -17.20 9.52 14.11
N ILE A 119 -17.64 9.63 15.35
CA ILE A 119 -18.91 9.06 15.82
C ILE A 119 -19.89 10.18 16.17
N ASP A 120 -21.16 9.94 15.89
CA ASP A 120 -22.25 10.76 16.42
C ASP A 120 -22.62 10.23 17.82
N PRO A 121 -22.37 10.99 18.90
CA PRO A 121 -22.64 10.53 20.26
C PRO A 121 -24.14 10.39 20.57
N GLU A 122 -25.03 10.96 19.75
CA GLU A 122 -26.48 10.74 19.91
C GLU A 122 -26.91 9.35 19.40
N VAL A 123 -26.11 8.75 18.54
CA VAL A 123 -26.37 7.46 17.90
C VAL A 123 -25.51 6.35 18.49
N VAL A 124 -24.23 6.62 18.75
CA VAL A 124 -23.22 5.65 19.21
C VAL A 124 -22.77 5.98 20.64
N ALA A 125 -23.05 5.06 21.56
CA ALA A 125 -22.64 5.16 22.97
C ALA A 125 -21.21 4.68 23.19
N GLU A 126 -20.79 3.63 22.45
CA GLU A 126 -19.47 3.04 22.57
C GLU A 126 -19.02 2.54 21.19
N TYR A 127 -17.74 2.75 20.90
CA TYR A 127 -17.09 2.15 19.74
C TYR A 127 -15.65 1.76 20.10
N ALA A 128 -15.34 0.48 19.96
CA ALA A 128 -13.98 -0.04 20.10
C ALA A 128 -13.40 -0.31 18.72
N TYR A 129 -12.46 0.54 18.29
CA TYR A 129 -11.67 0.30 17.09
C TYR A 129 -10.45 -0.56 17.45
N LEU A 130 -10.37 -1.77 16.91
CA LEU A 130 -9.30 -2.74 17.19
C LEU A 130 -8.10 -2.57 16.25
N GLY A 131 -8.20 -1.65 15.29
CA GLY A 131 -7.14 -1.39 14.33
C GLY A 131 -7.42 -2.06 12.98
N PRO A 132 -6.60 -1.77 11.96
CA PRO A 132 -6.91 -2.14 10.60
C PRO A 132 -6.52 -3.58 10.27
N TYR A 133 -7.23 -4.57 10.82
CA TYR A 133 -6.95 -5.97 10.51
C TYR A 133 -7.12 -6.24 9.01
N GLY A 134 -6.05 -6.67 8.33
CA GLY A 134 -6.07 -6.90 6.89
C GLY A 134 -6.43 -5.69 6.02
N GLY A 135 -6.26 -4.45 6.54
CA GLY A 135 -6.61 -3.23 5.81
C GLY A 135 -8.12 -2.91 5.78
N GLN A 136 -8.92 -3.59 6.60
CA GLN A 136 -10.31 -3.21 6.87
C GLN A 136 -10.35 -2.12 7.94
N PHE A 137 -11.27 -1.16 7.82
CA PHE A 137 -11.43 -0.06 8.79
C PHE A 137 -12.80 -0.10 9.46
N THR A 138 -13.44 -1.27 9.43
CA THR A 138 -14.85 -1.43 9.79
C THR A 138 -14.96 -2.50 10.87
N ASP A 139 -14.92 -2.05 12.12
CA ASP A 139 -15.21 -2.86 13.30
C ASP A 139 -16.67 -2.63 13.75
N LEU A 140 -17.62 -2.70 12.81
CA LEU A 140 -19.00 -2.27 13.05
C LEU A 140 -19.71 -3.10 14.13
N GLU A 141 -19.28 -4.34 14.31
CA GLU A 141 -19.71 -5.26 15.37
C GLU A 141 -19.34 -4.78 16.78
N HIS A 142 -18.42 -3.82 16.89
CA HIS A 142 -18.01 -3.20 18.15
C HIS A 142 -18.68 -1.85 18.41
N ILE A 143 -19.67 -1.48 17.58
CA ILE A 143 -20.51 -0.31 17.81
C ILE A 143 -21.67 -0.70 18.74
N ARG A 144 -21.85 0.08 19.81
CA ARG A 144 -23.06 0.05 20.62
C ARG A 144 -23.83 1.34 20.45
N GLY A 145 -25.10 1.22 20.08
CA GLY A 145 -26.00 2.36 19.97
C GLY A 145 -26.44 2.88 21.34
N VAL A 146 -26.92 4.12 21.37
CA VAL A 146 -27.52 4.73 22.58
C VAL A 146 -28.86 4.05 22.95
N ARG A 147 -29.49 3.32 22.01
CA ARG A 147 -30.78 2.61 22.20
C ARG A 147 -30.87 1.28 21.43
N TYR A 148 -30.88 0.15 22.16
CA TYR A 148 -32.00 -0.80 22.34
C TYR A 148 -31.75 -1.60 23.62
#